data_AF-A0A8T7K7U5-F1
#
_entry.id   AF-A0A8T7K7U5-F1
#
_cell.length_a   1.000
_cell.length_b   1.000
_cell.length_c   1.000
_cell.angle_alpha   90.00
_cell.angle_beta   90.00
_cell.angle_gamma   90.00
#
_symmetry.space_group_name_H-M   'P 1'
#
loop_
_entity.id
_entity.type
_entity.pdbx_description
1 polymer ?
#
loop_
_entity_poly.entity_id
_entity_poly.type
_entity_poly.pdbx_seq_one_letter_code
_entity_poly.pdbx_strand_id
1 'polypeptide(L)' 'EIYDSWIKIPKVDELLYPIVAVVPLQLLAYYLAVNRGCDPDKPRNLAKSVTVK' A
#
# COMPACT_ATOMS: atom_id res chain seq x y z
N GLU A 1 -13.29 -8.92 -22.75
CA GLU A 1 -13.10 -9.16 -21.31
C GLU A 1 -12.82 -7.84 -20.62
N ILE A 2 -13.18 -7.66 -19.34
CA ILE A 2 -13.09 -6.34 -18.67
C ILE A 2 -11.69 -6.11 -18.05
N TYR A 3 -10.91 -7.16 -17.78
CA TYR A 3 -9.57 -7.09 -17.19
C TYR A 3 -8.71 -8.33 -17.54
N ASP A 4 -7.38 -8.18 -17.51
CA ASP A 4 -6.41 -9.27 -17.73
C ASP A 4 -5.99 -9.99 -16.44
N SER A 5 -6.13 -9.34 -15.27
CA SER A 5 -5.69 -9.89 -13.98
C SER A 5 -6.57 -9.40 -12.83
N TRP A 6 -6.85 -10.28 -11.87
CA TRP A 6 -7.62 -9.98 -10.66
C TRP A 6 -6.90 -10.50 -9.41
N ILE A 7 -6.56 -9.59 -8.50
CA ILE A 7 -6.13 -9.91 -7.13
C ILE A 7 -7.37 -10.21 -6.27
N LYS A 8 -7.61 -11.48 -5.99
CA LYS A 8 -8.76 -11.92 -5.17
C LYS A 8 -8.58 -11.51 -3.70
N ILE A 9 -9.55 -10.77 -3.16
CA ILE A 9 -9.62 -10.46 -1.73
C ILE A 9 -10.42 -11.57 -1.04
N PRO A 10 -9.98 -12.09 0.13
CA PRO A 10 -10.71 -13.09 0.88
C PRO A 10 -12.07 -12.54 1.35
N LYS A 11 -13.05 -13.43 1.54
CA LYS A 11 -14.32 -13.06 2.14
C LYS A 11 -14.08 -12.68 3.60
N VAL A 12 -14.41 -11.44 3.96
CA VAL A 12 -14.34 -10.90 5.32
C VAL A 12 -15.65 -10.18 5.63
N ASP A 13 -15.84 -9.84 6.90
CA ASP A 13 -16.95 -8.98 7.30
C ASP A 13 -16.90 -7.66 6.53
N GLU A 14 -18.07 -7.15 6.12
CA GLU A 14 -18.19 -5.92 5.32
C GLU A 14 -17.51 -4.73 6.01
N LEU A 15 -17.61 -4.64 7.33
CA LEU A 15 -16.96 -3.59 8.12
C LEU A 15 -15.43 -3.67 8.06
N LEU A 16 -14.88 -4.87 7.87
CA LEU A 16 -13.43 -5.13 7.81
C LEU A 16 -12.88 -5.09 6.38
N TYR A 17 -13.75 -5.14 5.36
CA TYR A 17 -13.36 -5.15 3.96
C TYR A 17 -12.39 -4.01 3.59
N PRO A 18 -12.58 -2.74 4.02
CA PRO A 18 -11.66 -1.65 3.69
C PRO A 18 -10.22 -1.90 4.16
N ILE A 19 -10.05 -2.56 5.32
CA ILE A 19 -8.74 -2.84 5.91
C ILE A 19 -8.02 -3.92 5.10
N VAL A 20 -8.73 -4.94 4.62
CA VAL A 20 -8.11 -6.00 3.82
C VAL A 20 -7.86 -5.55 2.38
N ALA A 21 -8.77 -4.76 1.82
CA ALA A 21 -8.67 -4.26 0.46
C ALA A 21 -7.49 -3.31 0.22
N VAL A 22 -6.97 -2.64 1.26
CA VAL A 22 -5.81 -1.73 1.12
C VAL A 22 -4.47 -2.48 1.07
N VAL A 23 -4.39 -3.71 1.60
CA VAL A 23 -3.13 -4.46 1.72
C VAL A 23 -2.44 -4.70 0.36
N PRO A 24 -3.13 -5.13 -0.71
CA PRO A 24 -2.51 -5.27 -2.02
C PRO A 24 -1.91 -3.97 -2.55
N LEU A 25 -2.55 -2.83 -2.27
CA LEU A 25 -2.06 -1.51 -2.70
C LEU A 25 -0.81 -1.08 -1.91
N GLN A 26 -0.75 -1.39 -0.61
CA GLN A 26 0.44 -1.16 0.22
C GLN A 26 1.62 -2.00 -0.28
N LEU A 27 1.40 -3.28 -0.58
CA LEU A 27 2.42 -4.17 -1.14
C LEU A 27 2.88 -3.71 -2.52
N LEU A 28 1.96 -3.29 -3.39
CA LEU A 28 2.30 -2.72 -4.70
C LEU A 28 3.21 -1.49 -4.55
N ALA A 29 2.88 -0.58 -3.65
CA ALA A 29 3.70 0.61 -3.39
C ALA A 29 5.11 0.23 -2.88
N TYR A 30 5.19 -0.73 -1.95
CA TYR A 30 6.47 -1.23 -1.43
C TYR A 30 7.35 -1.82 -2.53
N TYR A 31 6.84 -2.79 -3.29
CA TYR A 31 7.62 -3.44 -4.35
C TYR A 31 8.01 -2.47 -5.46
N LEU A 32 7.15 -1.49 -5.78
CA LEU A 32 7.47 -0.46 -6.75
C LEU A 32 8.55 0.50 -6.25
N ALA A 33 8.55 0.87 -4.96
CA ALA A 33 9.61 1.67 -4.35
C ALA A 33 10.96 0.94 -4.39
N VAL A 34 10.99 -0.34 -3.97
CA VAL A 34 12.19 -1.18 -4.00
C VAL A 34 12.71 -1.35 -5.43
N ASN A 35 11.83 -1.66 -6.39
CA ASN A 35 12.21 -1.82 -7.80
C ASN A 35 12.73 -0.51 -8.43
N ARG A 36 12.33 0.65 -7.90
CA ARG A 36 12.85 1.97 -8.31
C ARG A 36 14.10 2.40 -7.53
N GLY A 37 14.66 1.54 -6.68
CA GLY A 37 15.83 1.85 -5.84
C GLY A 37 15.56 2.92 -4.78
N CYS A 38 14.30 3.13 -4.39
CA CYS A 38 13.91 4.03 -3.31
C CYS A 38 13.86 3.28 -1.98
N ASP A 39 14.23 3.94 -0.89
CA ASP A 39 14.06 3.43 0.48
C ASP A 39 12.63 3.71 0.97
N PRO A 40 11.75 2.69 1.12
CA PRO A 40 10.38 2.88 1.55
C PRO A 40 10.26 3.36 3.01
N ASP A 41 11.30 3.17 3.84
CA ASP A 41 11.31 3.65 5.23
C ASP A 41 11.66 5.15 5.34
N LYS A 42 12.24 5.73 4.28
CA LYS A 42 12.67 7.14 4.22
C LYS A 42 12.13 7.85 2.98
N PRO A 43 10.79 8.01 2.89
CA PRO A 43 10.18 8.76 1.78
C PRO A 43 10.65 10.21 1.77
N ARG A 44 10.85 10.76 0.57
CA ARG A 44 11.26 12.15 0.37
C ARG A 44 10.23 13.09 1.01
N ASN A 45 10.71 14.15 1.67
CA ASN A 45 9.89 15.21 2.27
C ASN A 45 8.96 14.78 3.41
N LEU A 46 9.07 13.53 3.89
CA LEU A 46 8.29 13.04 5.02
C LEU A 46 9.18 12.85 6.23
N ALA A 47 8.63 13.18 7.40
CA ALA A 47 9.18 12.82 8.70
C ALA A 47 8.19 11.89 9.40
N LYS A 48 8.70 11.03 10.30
CA LYS A 48 7.88 10.11 11.10
C LYS A 48 6.83 10.85 11.96
N SER A 49 7.19 12.02 12.45
CA SER A 49 6.32 12.94 13.18
C SER A 49 6.81 14.35 12.97
N VAL A 50 5.91 15.29 12.66
CA VAL A 50 6.25 16.71 12.53
C VAL A 50 6.09 17.35 13.89
N THR A 51 7.20 17.61 14.58
CA THR A 51 7.22 18.44 15.80
C THR A 51 7.73 19.82 15.44
N VAL A 52 6.96 20.85 15.75
CA VAL A 52 7.37 22.26 15.60
C VAL A 52 8.03 22.69 16.92
N LYS A 53 9.10 23.47 16.85
CA LYS A 53 9.69 24.13 18.03
C LYS A 53 8.91 25.39 18.39
#